data_AF-A0A3B0XU15-F1
#
_entry.id   AF-A0A3B0XU15-F1
#
_cell.length_a   1.000
_cell.length_b   1.000
_cell.length_c   1.000
_cell.angle_alpha   90.00
_cell.angle_beta   90.00
_cell.angle_gamma   90.00
#
_symmetry.space_group_name_H-M   'P 1'
#
loop_
_entity.id
_entity.type
_entity.pdbx_description
1 polymer ?
#
loop_
_entity_poly.entity_id
_entity_poly.type
_entity_poly.pdbx_seq_one_letter_code
_entity_poly.pdbx_strand_id
1 'polypeptide(L)'
;MFKKLLISFCLLLLSSTAFASASPQVRIVTNKGSIELELNRSKAPATVENFLSYVKDGSYNNTVFHRIIKDFMIQGGGFTKDL
;
A
#
# COMPACT_ATOMS: atom_id res chain seq x y z
N MET A 1 -49.94 -6.62 -5.66
CA MET A 1 -48.78 -5.69 -5.62
C MET A 1 -47.70 -6.10 -4.63
N PHE A 2 -48.04 -6.60 -3.43
CA PHE A 2 -47.06 -7.03 -2.40
C PHE A 2 -46.03 -8.09 -2.84
N LYS A 3 -46.39 -9.04 -3.71
CA LYS A 3 -45.45 -10.08 -4.20
C LYS A 3 -44.36 -9.53 -5.12
N LYS A 4 -44.62 -8.45 -5.88
CA LYS A 4 -43.60 -7.79 -6.73
C LYS A 4 -42.63 -6.93 -5.88
N LEU A 5 -43.10 -6.42 -4.74
CA LEU A 5 -42.29 -5.65 -3.79
C LEU A 5 -41.28 -6.55 -3.04
N LEU A 6 -41.67 -7.78 -2.67
CA LEU A 6 -40.77 -8.76 -2.04
C LEU A 6 -39.65 -9.23 -2.97
N ILE A 7 -39.93 -9.41 -4.26
CA ILE A 7 -38.93 -9.87 -5.24
C ILE A 7 -37.88 -8.77 -5.52
N SER A 8 -38.30 -7.50 -5.53
CA SER A 8 -37.39 -6.35 -5.67
C SER A 8 -36.45 -6.18 -4.46
N PHE A 9 -36.95 -6.44 -3.24
CA PHE A 9 -36.13 -6.36 -2.02
C PHE A 9 -35.08 -7.47 -1.94
N CYS A 10 -35.36 -8.64 -2.51
CA CYS A 10 -34.41 -9.76 -2.56
C CYS A 10 -33.26 -9.54 -3.56
N LEU A 11 -33.51 -8.85 -4.69
CA LEU A 11 -32.44 -8.50 -5.64
C LEU A 11 -31.48 -7.43 -5.12
N LEU A 12 -31.93 -6.54 -4.21
CA LEU A 12 -31.04 -5.54 -3.61
C LEU A 12 -30.04 -6.12 -2.61
N LEU A 13 -30.33 -7.30 -2.05
CA LEU A 13 -29.50 -7.98 -1.06
C LEU A 13 -28.38 -8.85 -1.66
N LEU A 14 -28.37 -9.08 -2.98
CA LEU A 14 -27.33 -9.85 -3.68
C LEU A 14 -26.15 -8.99 -4.17
N SER A 15 -26.21 -7.66 -4.06
CA SER A 15 -25.22 -6.76 -4.65
C SER A 15 -23.99 -6.48 -3.77
N SER A 16 -23.92 -7.05 -2.56
CA SER A 16 -22.79 -6.89 -1.65
C SER A 16 -21.75 -8.00 -1.84
N THR A 17 -21.29 -8.21 -3.08
CA THR A 17 -20.01 -8.91 -3.28
C THR A 17 -18.91 -7.95 -2.85
N ALA A 18 -18.37 -8.16 -1.66
CA ALA A 18 -17.21 -7.43 -1.16
C ALA A 18 -16.03 -7.69 -2.10
N PHE A 19 -15.73 -6.74 -2.99
CA PHE A 19 -14.50 -6.76 -3.75
C PHE A 19 -13.34 -6.61 -2.76
N ALA A 20 -12.60 -7.70 -2.52
CA ALA A 20 -11.35 -7.64 -1.78
C ALA A 20 -10.37 -6.76 -2.58
N SER A 21 -10.09 -5.56 -2.07
CA SER A 21 -9.12 -4.65 -2.69
C SER A 21 -7.73 -5.30 -2.60
N ALA A 22 -7.08 -5.50 -3.74
CA ALA A 22 -5.73 -6.05 -3.78
C ALA A 22 -4.75 -5.17 -2.98
N SER A 23 -3.88 -5.80 -2.20
CA SER A 23 -2.80 -5.12 -1.47
C SER A 23 -1.87 -4.41 -2.46
N PRO A 24 -1.59 -3.09 -2.29
CA PRO A 24 -0.66 -2.40 -3.17
C PRO A 24 0.73 -3.04 -3.13
N GLN A 25 1.39 -3.09 -4.29
CA GLN A 25 2.77 -3.56 -4.39
C GLN A 25 3.69 -2.43 -4.84
N VAL A 26 4.89 -2.37 -4.27
CA VAL A 26 5.91 -1.36 -4.56
C VAL A 26 7.28 -2.02 -4.73
N ARG A 27 7.96 -1.71 -5.83
CA ARG A 27 9.35 -2.10 -6.06
C ARG A 27 10.29 -0.97 -5.65
N ILE A 28 11.16 -1.24 -4.69
CA ILE A 28 12.29 -0.36 -4.36
C ILE A 28 13.49 -0.81 -5.17
N VAL A 29 13.96 0.03 -6.10
CA VAL A 29 15.18 -0.22 -6.88
C VAL A 29 16.36 0.39 -6.15
N THR A 30 17.30 -0.46 -5.72
CA THR A 30 18.53 -0.02 -5.04
C THR A 30 19.76 -0.37 -5.87
N ASN A 31 20.91 0.20 -5.52
CA ASN A 31 22.20 -0.18 -6.09
C ASN A 31 22.70 -1.59 -5.69
N LYS A 32 21.98 -2.29 -4.82
CA LYS A 32 22.27 -3.67 -4.40
C LYS A 32 21.23 -4.68 -4.91
N GLY A 33 20.27 -4.23 -5.73
CA GLY A 33 19.19 -5.05 -6.25
C GLY A 33 17.81 -4.46 -5.93
N SER A 34 16.77 -5.15 -6.37
CA SER A 34 15.38 -4.75 -6.14
C SER A 34 14.79 -5.44 -4.92
N ILE A 35 13.95 -4.70 -4.18
CA ILE A 35 13.15 -5.20 -3.07
C ILE A 35 11.68 -5.01 -3.45
N GLU A 36 10.90 -6.08 -3.39
CA GLU A 36 9.45 -6.04 -3.63
C GLU A 36 8.72 -5.97 -2.28
N LEU A 37 7.80 -5.02 -2.14
CA LEU A 37 6.98 -4.83 -0.96
C LEU A 37 5.51 -5.04 -1.30
N GLU A 38 4.80 -5.80 -0.49
CA GLU A 38 3.33 -5.80 -0.44
C GLU A 38 2.88 -4.98 0.78
N LEU A 39 1.97 -4.03 0.57
CA LEU A 39 1.52 -3.10 1.59
C LEU A 39 0.17 -3.52 2.16
N ASN A 40 0.12 -3.69 3.48
CA ASN A 40 -1.12 -4.07 4.17
C ASN A 40 -2.04 -2.86 4.42
N ARG A 41 -2.75 -2.42 3.38
CA ARG A 41 -3.71 -1.30 3.47
C ARG A 41 -4.84 -1.57 4.47
N SER A 42 -5.23 -2.83 4.68
CA SER A 42 -6.29 -3.17 5.64
C SER A 42 -5.90 -2.87 7.09
N LYS A 43 -4.62 -3.06 7.44
CA LYS A 43 -4.10 -2.84 8.80
C LYS A 43 -3.62 -1.42 9.04
N ALA A 44 -3.08 -0.76 8.01
CA ALA A 44 -2.47 0.57 8.15
C ALA A 44 -2.84 1.49 6.96
N PRO A 45 -4.13 1.82 6.77
CA PRO A 45 -4.58 2.53 5.57
C PRO A 45 -3.92 3.90 5.40
N ALA A 46 -3.88 4.71 6.46
CA ALA A 46 -3.27 6.05 6.40
C ALA A 46 -1.77 6.00 6.10
N THR A 47 -1.04 5.06 6.72
CA THR A 47 0.40 4.89 6.50
C THR A 47 0.69 4.42 5.08
N VAL A 48 -0.12 3.50 4.54
CA VAL A 48 0.01 3.04 3.16
C VAL A 48 -0.24 4.19 2.18
N GLU A 49 -1.28 5.00 2.38
CA GLU A 49 -1.52 6.15 1.49
C GLU A 49 -0.39 7.17 1.55
N ASN A 50 0.12 7.48 2.74
CA ASN A 50 1.24 8.41 2.91
C ASN A 50 2.54 7.89 2.28
N PHE A 51 2.84 6.60 2.43
CA PHE A 51 3.98 5.99 1.76
C PHE A 51 3.83 6.05 0.23
N LEU A 52 2.64 5.71 -0.28
CA LEU A 52 2.37 5.74 -1.71
C LEU A 52 2.41 7.15 -2.30
N SER A 53 2.06 8.21 -1.55
CA SER A 53 2.23 9.58 -2.04
C SER A 53 3.70 9.92 -2.28
N TYR A 54 4.57 9.57 -1.32
CA TYR A 54 6.03 9.77 -1.47
C TYR A 54 6.68 8.91 -2.55
N VAL A 55 6.09 7.75 -2.84
CA VAL A 55 6.51 6.94 -4.00
C VAL A 55 6.12 7.64 -5.31
N LYS A 56 4.89 8.15 -5.40
CA LYS A 56 4.36 8.77 -6.62
C LYS A 56 5.04 10.09 -6.96
N ASP A 57 5.39 10.89 -5.96
CA ASP A 57 6.08 12.18 -6.17
C ASP A 57 7.61 12.02 -6.31
N GLY A 58 8.14 10.81 -6.12
CA GLY A 58 9.56 10.51 -6.26
C GLY A 58 10.42 10.92 -5.07
N SER A 59 9.85 11.23 -3.91
CA SER A 59 10.57 11.67 -2.70
C SER A 59 11.65 10.69 -2.23
N TYR A 60 11.52 9.40 -2.53
CA TYR A 60 12.52 8.39 -2.15
C TYR A 60 13.67 8.24 -3.16
N ASN A 61 13.60 8.89 -4.32
CA ASN A 61 14.63 8.79 -5.34
C ASN A 61 15.95 9.38 -4.83
N ASN A 62 17.05 8.67 -5.09
CA ASN A 62 18.40 9.05 -4.67
C ASN A 62 18.60 9.19 -3.15
N THR A 63 17.64 8.69 -2.34
CA THR A 63 17.82 8.59 -0.88
C THR A 63 18.70 7.40 -0.52
N VAL A 64 19.27 7.42 0.69
CA VAL A 64 20.15 6.37 1.21
C VAL A 64 19.56 5.67 2.43
N PHE A 65 19.95 4.42 2.63
CA PHE A 65 19.81 3.75 3.92
C PHE A 65 20.91 4.23 4.86
N HIS A 66 20.64 5.32 5.59
CA HIS A 66 21.62 6.01 6.43
C HIS A 66 21.89 5.27 7.76
N ARG A 67 21.03 4.33 8.15
CA ARG A 67 21.21 3.56 9.39
C ARG A 67 21.06 2.06 9.11
N ILE A 68 22.11 1.31 9.45
CA ILE A 68 22.22 -0.14 9.24
C ILE A 68 22.70 -0.77 10.54
N ILE A 69 21.91 -1.70 11.08
CA ILE A 69 22.28 -2.49 12.25
C ILE A 69 22.18 -3.96 11.86
N LYS A 70 23.33 -4.65 11.91
CA LYS A 70 23.45 -6.07 11.59
C LYS A 70 22.47 -6.88 12.45
N ASP A 71 21.79 -7.83 11.82
CA ASP A 71 20.81 -8.74 12.43
C ASP A 71 19.60 -8.04 13.08
N PHE A 72 19.32 -6.79 12.70
CA PHE A 72 18.16 -6.04 13.18
C PHE A 72 17.38 -5.37 12.05
N MET A 73 17.88 -4.25 11.50
CA MET A 73 17.14 -3.51 10.49
C MET A 73 18.01 -2.52 9.68
N ILE A 74 17.44 -2.07 8.57
CA ILE A 74 17.90 -0.91 7.79
C ILE A 74 16.82 0.18 7.79
N GLN A 75 17.24 1.44 7.87
CA GLN A 75 16.36 2.61 7.90
C GLN A 75 16.81 3.64 6.87
N GLY A 76 15.85 4.22 6.15
CA GLY A 76 16.07 5.15 5.03
C GLY A 76 14.90 6.10 4.81
N GLY A 77 14.87 6.74 3.64
CA GLY A 77 13.74 7.55 3.17
C GLY A 77 13.71 9.02 3.60
N GLY A 78 14.77 9.53 4.26
CA GLY A 78 14.83 10.93 4.71
C GLY A 78 16.16 11.65 4.47
N PHE A 79 17.19 10.96 3.97
CA PHE A 79 18.52 11.52 3.74
C PHE A 79 19.01 11.11 2.34
N THR A 80 19.75 12.02 1.70
CA THR A 80 20.54 11.73 0.50
C THR A 80 21.97 11.42 0.92
N LYS A 81 22.86 11.16 -0.04
CA LYS A 81 24.28 10.89 0.25
C LYS A 81 25.01 12.11 0.86
N ASP A 82 24.50 13.31 0.62
CA ASP A 82 25.18 14.58 0.92
C ASP A 82 24.70 15.24 2.22
N LEU A 83 23.73 14.63 2.91
CA LEU A 83 23.16 15.07 4.19
C LEU A 83 23.45 14.01 5.27
#